data_AF-A0A7C7KHU5-F1
#
_entry.id   AF-A0A7C7KHU5-F1
#
_cell.length_a   1.000
_cell.length_b   1.000
_cell.length_c   1.000
_cell.angle_alpha   90.00
_cell.angle_beta   90.00
_cell.angle_gamma   90.00
#
_symmetry.space_group_name_H-M   'P 1'
#
loop_
_entity.id
_entity.type
_entity.pdbx_description
1 polymer ?
#
loop_
_entity_poly.entity_id
_entity_poly.type
_entity_poly.pdbx_seq_one_letter_code
_entity_poly.pdbx_strand_id
1 'polypeptide(L)'
;MSAEDWSAKHRTLAAAGLLVLGDDAQEKLQTLPNLMPLIEAASASNTVMLTSRTIDELLAIVPTEATIKAEAPRVASLQATLARPESGQVIGRTLAPVGSSQPSPAPRPHGLEHFRLDDFPMLARDVDSEIEIHFDITGSSKTEGKMSDMKAFFSDRLEQIRRMMLAGRALPRRPISIVEAWRNRQRHTSREYEVTLVGLVS
;
A
#
# COMPACT_ATOMS: atom_id res chain seq x y z
N MET A 1 8.08 -40.16 37.61
CA MET A 1 6.92 -40.06 36.69
C MET A 1 7.38 -40.60 35.35
N SER A 2 6.63 -41.56 34.81
CA SER A 2 7.13 -42.85 34.32
C SER A 2 7.57 -42.87 32.84
N ALA A 3 8.52 -43.75 32.52
CA ALA A 3 8.94 -44.07 31.16
C ALA A 3 7.78 -44.54 30.25
N GLU A 4 6.66 -44.96 30.83
CA GLU A 4 5.43 -45.33 30.13
C GLU A 4 4.79 -44.13 29.41
N ASP A 5 4.79 -42.95 30.01
CA ASP A 5 4.20 -41.73 29.43
C ASP A 5 4.96 -41.27 28.19
N TRP A 6 6.29 -41.43 28.19
CA TRP A 6 7.13 -41.15 27.03
C TRP A 6 6.86 -42.12 25.89
N SER A 7 6.73 -43.42 26.19
CA SER A 7 6.50 -44.45 25.18
C SER A 7 5.20 -44.22 24.40
N ALA A 8 4.15 -43.75 25.08
CA ALA A 8 2.87 -43.39 24.48
C ALA A 8 3.00 -42.14 23.58
N LYS A 9 3.64 -41.07 24.10
CA LYS A 9 3.91 -39.83 23.34
C LYS A 9 4.78 -40.08 22.11
N HIS A 10 5.85 -40.87 22.25
CA HIS A 10 6.72 -41.24 21.15
C HIS A 10 5.99 -42.05 20.07
N ARG A 11 5.10 -42.97 20.46
CA ARG A 11 4.28 -43.73 19.51
C ARG A 11 3.34 -42.82 18.72
N THR A 12 2.74 -41.81 19.37
CA THR A 12 1.87 -40.83 18.68
C THR A 12 2.64 -39.95 17.69
N LEU A 13 3.87 -39.53 18.03
CA LEU A 13 4.72 -38.74 17.13
C LEU A 13 5.24 -39.59 15.97
N ALA A 14 5.65 -40.84 16.23
CA ALA A 14 6.09 -41.77 15.20
C ALA A 14 4.96 -42.14 14.23
N ALA A 15 3.72 -42.28 14.72
CA ALA A 15 2.54 -42.49 13.87
C ALA A 15 2.25 -41.29 12.94
N ALA A 16 2.63 -40.08 13.36
CA ALA A 16 2.58 -38.88 12.54
C ALA A 16 3.81 -38.69 11.64
N GLY A 17 4.75 -39.64 11.64
CA GLY A 17 5.97 -39.60 10.82
C GLY A 17 7.08 -38.69 11.36
N LEU A 18 7.02 -38.28 12.62
CA LEU A 18 7.97 -37.38 13.25
C LEU A 18 9.06 -38.16 14.01
N LEU A 19 10.33 -37.80 13.78
CA LEU A 19 11.49 -38.41 14.42
C LEU A 19 12.09 -37.46 15.46
N VAL A 20 12.14 -37.89 16.72
CA VAL A 20 12.75 -37.12 17.81
C VAL A 20 14.24 -37.39 17.89
N LEU A 21 15.06 -36.34 17.90
CA LEU A 21 16.52 -36.42 17.95
C LEU A 21 17.05 -35.70 19.19
N GLY A 22 17.67 -36.45 20.10
CA GLY A 22 18.35 -35.96 21.30
C GLY A 22 17.48 -35.95 22.57
N ASP A 23 18.14 -36.12 23.71
CA ASP A 23 17.49 -36.17 25.03
C ASP A 23 16.82 -34.82 25.38
N ASP A 24 17.42 -33.70 24.97
CA ASP A 24 16.87 -32.35 25.17
C ASP A 24 15.49 -32.16 24.50
N ALA A 25 15.29 -32.74 23.32
CA ALA A 25 14.02 -32.68 22.61
C ALA A 25 12.96 -33.53 23.33
N GLN A 26 13.38 -34.67 23.87
CA GLN A 26 12.53 -35.56 24.67
C GLN A 26 12.04 -34.87 25.96
N GLU A 27 12.91 -34.18 26.70
CA GLU A 27 12.54 -33.46 27.92
C GLU A 27 11.49 -32.35 27.65
N LYS A 28 11.66 -31.60 26.57
CA LYS A 28 10.69 -30.57 26.15
C LYS A 28 9.32 -31.17 25.79
N LEU A 29 9.31 -32.27 25.04
CA LEU A 29 8.07 -32.96 24.65
C LEU A 29 7.35 -33.64 25.82
N GLN A 30 8.10 -34.08 26.84
CA GLN A 30 7.52 -34.61 28.07
C GLN A 30 6.78 -33.53 28.87
N THR A 31 7.34 -32.32 28.89
CA THR A 31 6.76 -31.16 29.59
C THR A 31 5.48 -30.63 28.92
N LEU A 32 5.32 -30.83 27.61
CA LEU A 32 4.15 -30.36 26.87
C LEU A 32 2.87 -31.18 27.20
N PRO A 33 1.75 -30.52 27.54
CA PRO A 33 0.49 -31.18 27.89
C PRO A 33 -0.25 -31.75 26.67
N ASN A 34 -0.09 -31.17 25.48
CA ASN A 34 -0.74 -31.61 24.25
C ASN A 34 0.22 -31.58 23.06
N LEU A 35 0.30 -32.70 22.31
CA LEU A 35 1.17 -32.86 21.14
C LEU A 35 0.47 -32.59 19.81
N MET A 36 -0.87 -32.52 19.79
CA MET A 36 -1.64 -32.33 18.56
C MET A 36 -1.30 -31.03 17.81
N PRO A 37 -1.17 -29.86 18.48
CA PRO A 37 -0.84 -28.62 17.78
C PRO A 37 0.56 -28.65 17.18
N LEU A 38 1.49 -29.37 17.81
CA LEU A 38 2.84 -29.56 17.31
C LEU A 38 2.86 -30.45 16.05
N ILE A 39 2.04 -31.51 16.04
CA ILE A 39 1.91 -32.40 14.89
C ILE A 39 1.29 -31.65 13.70
N GLU A 40 0.27 -30.84 13.94
CA GLU A 40 -0.36 -30.00 12.92
C GLU A 40 0.63 -28.99 12.34
N ALA A 41 1.35 -28.26 13.20
CA ALA A 41 2.38 -27.33 12.78
C ALA A 41 3.49 -28.02 11.99
N ALA A 42 3.95 -29.20 12.44
CA ALA A 42 4.98 -29.98 11.76
C ALA A 42 4.53 -30.47 10.38
N SER A 43 3.25 -30.84 10.24
CA SER A 43 2.66 -31.20 8.95
C SER A 43 2.58 -30.00 7.99
N ALA A 44 2.23 -28.82 8.52
CA ALA A 44 2.12 -27.60 7.73
C ALA A 44 3.49 -27.07 7.27
N SER A 45 4.52 -27.25 8.10
CA SER A 45 5.92 -26.87 7.81
C SER A 45 6.72 -27.96 7.10
N ASN A 46 6.12 -29.13 6.84
CA ASN A 46 6.77 -30.31 6.23
C ASN A 46 8.06 -30.74 6.97
N THR A 47 8.09 -30.61 8.29
CA THR A 47 9.25 -30.96 9.13
C THR A 47 9.12 -32.38 9.65
N VAL A 48 10.10 -33.23 9.32
CA VAL A 48 10.14 -34.66 9.74
C VAL A 48 10.98 -34.86 11.01
N MET A 49 11.95 -33.97 11.27
CA MET A 49 12.90 -34.10 12.38
C MET A 49 12.62 -33.09 13.50
N LEU A 50 12.39 -33.60 14.71
CA LEU A 50 12.16 -32.83 15.92
C LEU A 50 13.46 -32.75 16.72
N THR A 51 14.08 -31.58 16.66
CA THR A 51 15.21 -31.16 17.50
C THR A 51 14.71 -30.12 18.48
N SER A 52 15.50 -29.82 19.53
CA SER A 52 15.16 -28.80 20.51
C SER A 52 14.84 -27.43 19.89
N ARG A 53 15.50 -27.07 18.76
CA ARG A 53 15.25 -25.82 18.03
C ARG A 53 13.98 -25.86 17.18
N THR A 54 13.76 -26.95 16.45
CA THR A 54 12.57 -27.07 15.59
C THR A 54 11.28 -27.15 16.40
N ILE A 55 11.33 -27.70 17.62
CA ILE A 55 10.18 -27.67 18.54
C ILE A 55 9.83 -26.23 18.93
N ASP A 56 10.82 -25.40 19.27
CA ASP A 56 10.59 -23.99 19.66
C ASP A 56 10.02 -23.16 18.48
N GLU A 57 10.53 -23.39 17.27
CA GLU A 57 10.04 -22.73 16.05
C GLU A 57 8.60 -23.13 15.72
N LEU A 58 8.24 -24.40 15.85
CA LEU A 58 6.88 -24.87 15.61
C LEU A 58 5.90 -24.35 16.66
N LEU A 59 6.31 -24.30 17.93
CA LEU A 59 5.49 -23.74 19.01
C LEU A 59 5.23 -22.23 18.85
N ALA A 60 6.12 -21.50 18.18
CA ALA A 60 5.91 -20.08 17.88
C ALA A 60 4.84 -19.84 16.81
N ILE A 61 4.58 -20.82 15.94
CA ILE A 61 3.59 -20.73 14.85
C ILE A 61 2.20 -21.15 15.33
N VAL A 62 2.12 -22.02 16.35
CA VAL A 62 0.87 -22.51 16.92
C VAL A 62 0.15 -21.39 17.69
N PRO A 63 -1.08 -21.00 17.30
CA PRO A 63 -1.88 -20.09 18.09
C PRO A 63 -2.25 -20.77 19.42
N THR A 64 -1.78 -20.25 20.54
CA THR A 64 -2.18 -20.74 21.87
C THR A 64 -3.57 -20.19 22.21
N GLU A 65 -4.34 -20.86 23.09
CA GLU A 65 -5.67 -20.37 23.55
C GLU A 65 -5.64 -18.93 24.10
N ALA A 66 -4.47 -18.47 24.60
CA ALA A 66 -4.24 -17.09 25.02
C ALA A 66 -4.34 -16.08 23.85
N THR A 67 -3.94 -16.47 22.64
CA THR A 67 -4.00 -15.64 21.43
C THR A 67 -5.43 -15.54 20.89
N ILE A 68 -6.28 -16.53 21.15
CA ILE A 68 -7.68 -16.57 20.69
C ILE A 68 -8.58 -15.65 21.55
N LYS A 69 -8.26 -15.47 22.84
CA LYS A 69 -8.99 -14.56 23.75
C LYS A 69 -8.54 -13.10 23.68
N ALA A 70 -7.37 -12.83 23.13
CA ALA A 70 -6.93 -11.46 22.86
C ALA A 70 -7.56 -11.01 21.54
N GLU A 71 -8.84 -10.64 21.59
CA GLU A 71 -9.41 -9.79 20.55
C GLU A 71 -8.58 -8.50 20.52
N ALA A 72 -7.77 -8.33 19.46
CA ALA A 72 -7.08 -7.07 19.20
C ALA A 72 -8.11 -5.94 19.34
N PRO A 73 -7.77 -4.78 19.95
CA PRO A 73 -8.71 -3.68 20.02
C PRO A 73 -9.16 -3.38 18.59
N ARG A 74 -10.41 -3.72 18.27
CA ARG A 74 -11.03 -3.33 17.02
C ARG A 74 -11.07 -1.82 17.08
N VAL A 75 -10.06 -1.17 16.51
CA VAL A 75 -10.07 0.27 16.31
C VAL A 75 -11.26 0.47 15.39
N ALA A 76 -12.38 0.92 15.96
CA ALA A 76 -13.59 1.17 15.20
C ALA A 76 -13.20 2.09 14.07
N SER A 77 -13.28 1.60 12.83
CA SER A 77 -13.00 2.44 11.68
C SER A 77 -13.99 3.59 11.74
N LEU A 78 -13.48 4.82 11.77
CA LEU A 78 -14.30 6.04 11.72
C LEU A 78 -15.03 6.23 10.38
N GLN A 79 -15.01 5.19 9.53
CA GLN A 79 -15.61 5.11 8.20
C GLN A 79 -16.94 4.33 8.19
N ALA A 80 -17.53 4.05 9.35
CA ALA A 80 -18.91 3.57 9.39
C ALA A 80 -19.87 4.74 9.09
N THR A 81 -20.39 4.81 7.86
CA THR A 81 -21.40 5.79 7.42
C THR A 81 -22.84 5.42 7.79
N LEU A 82 -23.04 4.25 8.42
CA LEU A 82 -24.36 3.79 8.88
C LEU A 82 -24.57 4.18 10.35
N ALA A 83 -25.79 4.65 10.67
CA ALA A 83 -26.16 5.01 12.03
C ALA A 83 -26.00 3.81 12.99
N ARG A 84 -25.40 4.04 14.15
CA ARG A 84 -25.27 3.00 15.18
C ARG A 84 -26.65 2.78 15.82
N PRO A 85 -27.25 1.57 15.72
CA PRO A 85 -28.66 1.33 16.09
C PRO A 85 -28.95 1.62 17.57
N GLU A 86 -27.95 1.47 18.44
CA GLU A 86 -28.08 1.67 19.89
C GLU A 86 -28.20 3.16 20.33
N SER A 87 -27.77 4.10 19.48
CA SER A 87 -27.62 5.52 19.88
C SER A 87 -28.37 6.50 18.99
N GLY A 88 -28.86 6.08 17.82
CA GLY A 88 -29.54 6.95 16.85
C GLY A 88 -28.70 8.10 16.30
N GLN A 89 -27.42 8.21 16.69
CA GLN A 89 -26.55 9.29 16.25
C GLN A 89 -26.06 9.01 14.82
N VAL A 90 -26.35 9.96 13.94
CA VAL A 90 -25.85 9.99 12.56
C VAL A 90 -24.36 10.30 12.62
N ILE A 91 -23.52 9.32 12.32
CA ILE A 91 -22.07 9.51 12.14
C ILE A 91 -21.87 10.12 10.75
N GLY A 92 -22.23 11.40 10.63
CA GLY A 92 -22.14 12.19 9.41
C GLY A 92 -21.48 13.53 9.68
N ARG A 93 -21.01 14.18 8.62
CA ARG A 93 -20.46 15.53 8.70
C ARG A 93 -21.60 16.49 9.09
N THR A 94 -21.55 17.09 10.28
CA THR A 94 -22.45 18.19 10.63
C THR A 94 -22.16 19.35 9.70
N LEU A 95 -23.10 19.65 8.80
CA LEU A 95 -23.02 20.86 7.99
C LEU A 95 -23.20 22.06 8.93
N ALA A 96 -22.25 22.98 8.91
CA ALA A 96 -22.43 24.26 9.57
C ALA A 96 -23.72 24.91 9.04
N PRO A 97 -24.56 25.51 9.91
CA PRO A 97 -25.76 26.19 9.45
C PRO A 97 -25.37 27.24 8.42
N VAL A 98 -26.05 27.24 7.28
CA VAL A 98 -25.85 28.22 6.21
C VAL A 98 -26.50 29.54 6.64
N GLY A 99 -25.90 30.20 7.63
CA GLY A 99 -26.20 31.59 7.95
C GLY A 99 -25.43 32.47 6.99
N SER A 100 -26.12 33.39 6.30
CA SER A 100 -25.44 34.50 5.67
C SER A 100 -24.83 35.35 6.78
N SER A 101 -23.50 35.28 6.94
CA SER A 101 -22.80 36.24 7.78
C SER A 101 -23.03 37.64 7.18
N GLN A 102 -23.69 38.53 7.94
CA GLN A 102 -23.74 39.93 7.57
C GLN A 102 -22.29 40.43 7.48
N PRO A 103 -21.89 41.10 6.38
CA PRO A 103 -20.53 41.60 6.25
C PRO A 103 -20.29 42.63 7.35
N SER A 104 -19.51 42.24 8.37
CA SER A 104 -19.03 43.17 9.37
C SER A 104 -17.74 43.80 8.82
N PRO A 105 -17.56 45.13 8.99
CA PRO A 105 -16.29 45.75 8.68
C PRO A 105 -15.20 45.09 9.54
N ALA A 106 -14.03 44.85 8.94
CA ALA A 106 -12.89 44.28 9.65
C ALA A 106 -12.62 45.07 10.94
N PRO A 107 -12.33 44.41 12.09
CA PRO A 107 -12.03 45.10 13.34
C PRO A 107 -10.85 46.04 13.12
N ARG A 108 -11.11 47.35 13.11
CA ARG A 108 -10.06 48.34 12.95
C ARG A 108 -9.48 48.63 14.34
N PRO A 109 -8.15 48.55 14.53
CA PRO A 109 -7.51 48.94 15.78
C PRO A 109 -7.56 50.48 15.90
N HIS A 110 -8.72 51.01 16.25
CA HIS A 110 -8.91 52.43 16.49
C HIS A 110 -8.49 52.75 17.93
N GLY A 111 -7.42 53.54 18.09
CA GLY A 111 -6.95 54.04 19.39
C GLY A 111 -5.44 54.05 19.64
N LEU A 112 -4.63 53.55 18.70
CA LEU A 112 -3.16 53.61 18.82
C LEU A 112 -2.65 54.92 18.18
N GLU A 113 -1.81 55.68 18.89
CA GLU A 113 -1.26 56.98 18.44
C GLU A 113 -0.52 56.92 17.10
N HIS A 114 -0.10 55.74 16.66
CA HIS A 114 0.69 55.52 15.45
C HIS A 114 -0.11 54.97 14.27
N PHE A 115 -1.42 54.75 14.41
CA PHE A 115 -2.23 54.25 13.31
C PHE A 115 -2.69 55.40 12.41
N ARG A 116 -2.08 55.55 11.23
CA ARG A 116 -2.50 56.50 10.20
C ARG A 116 -3.13 55.76 9.03
N LEU A 117 -4.30 56.23 8.59
CA LEU A 117 -5.02 55.67 7.44
C LEU A 117 -4.24 55.83 6.13
N ASP A 118 -3.42 56.88 6.04
CA ASP A 118 -2.59 57.18 4.86
C ASP A 118 -1.52 56.11 4.60
N ASP A 119 -1.12 55.35 5.62
CA ASP A 119 -0.13 54.27 5.50
C ASP A 119 -0.73 52.99 4.88
N PHE A 120 -2.06 52.90 4.77
CA PHE A 120 -2.77 51.73 4.24
C PHE A 120 -3.65 52.12 3.05
N PRO A 121 -3.06 52.34 1.86
CA PRO A 121 -3.81 52.76 0.67
C PRO A 121 -4.84 51.69 0.27
N MET A 122 -6.12 51.99 0.47
CA MET A 122 -7.25 51.15 0.02
C MET A 122 -7.53 51.26 -1.49
N LEU A 123 -6.51 51.62 -2.28
CA LEU A 123 -6.65 51.79 -3.72
C LEU A 123 -6.52 50.43 -4.38
N ALA A 124 -7.63 49.92 -4.92
CA ALA A 124 -7.59 48.78 -5.82
C ALA A 124 -6.84 49.19 -7.09
N ARG A 125 -5.75 48.50 -7.40
CA ARG A 125 -5.02 48.63 -8.66
C ARG A 125 -5.31 47.40 -9.50
N ASP A 126 -5.44 47.57 -10.81
CA ASP A 126 -5.50 46.45 -11.73
C ASP A 126 -4.15 45.70 -11.64
N VAL A 127 -4.24 44.41 -11.32
CA VAL A 127 -3.09 43.49 -11.29
C VAL A 127 -3.21 42.62 -12.52
N ASP A 128 -2.12 42.50 -13.29
CA ASP A 128 -2.04 41.57 -14.40
C ASP A 128 -2.29 40.14 -13.88
N SER A 129 -3.38 39.55 -14.35
CA SER A 129 -3.79 38.20 -13.97
C SER A 129 -3.15 37.20 -14.92
N GLU A 130 -1.82 37.12 -14.91
CA GLU A 130 -1.11 36.02 -15.56
C GLU A 130 -1.26 34.76 -14.70
N ILE A 131 -2.22 33.91 -15.06
CA ILE A 131 -2.50 32.66 -14.35
C ILE A 131 -1.67 31.54 -14.99
N GLU A 132 -0.68 31.03 -14.27
CA GLU A 132 0.01 29.79 -14.65
C GLU A 132 -0.80 28.60 -14.15
N ILE A 133 -1.41 27.86 -15.09
CA ILE A 133 -2.26 26.71 -14.78
C ILE A 133 -1.37 25.49 -14.55
N HIS A 134 -1.16 25.13 -13.29
CA HIS A 134 -0.60 23.83 -12.93
C HIS A 134 -1.70 22.76 -13.01
N PHE A 135 -1.54 21.77 -13.89
CA PHE A 135 -2.43 20.62 -13.98
C PHE A 135 -2.15 19.65 -12.83
N ASP A 136 -2.67 19.93 -11.64
CA ASP A 136 -2.83 18.88 -10.62
C ASP A 136 -4.11 18.12 -10.92
N ILE A 137 -3.93 16.89 -11.45
CA ILE A 137 -4.93 15.82 -11.62
C ILE A 137 -6.28 16.36 -12.13
N THR A 138 -6.43 16.37 -13.45
CA THR A 138 -7.71 16.62 -14.13
C THR A 138 -8.87 16.00 -13.34
N GLY A 139 -9.83 16.85 -12.93
CA GLY A 139 -10.92 16.56 -11.98
C GLY A 139 -11.94 15.49 -12.41
N SER A 140 -11.57 14.64 -13.38
CA SER A 140 -12.29 13.43 -13.79
C SER A 140 -11.60 12.14 -13.32
N SER A 141 -10.52 12.23 -12.53
CA SER A 141 -9.89 11.05 -11.94
C SER A 141 -10.86 10.34 -11.00
N LYS A 142 -11.40 9.21 -11.45
CA LYS A 142 -12.23 8.33 -10.63
C LYS A 142 -11.31 7.43 -9.82
N THR A 143 -11.65 7.19 -8.56
CA THR A 143 -10.92 6.26 -7.69
C THR A 143 -11.05 4.80 -8.12
N GLU A 144 -11.99 4.48 -9.01
CA GLU A 144 -12.08 3.17 -9.66
C GLU A 144 -11.08 3.07 -10.83
N GLY A 145 -9.96 2.39 -10.63
CA GLY A 145 -9.00 2.13 -11.70
C GLY A 145 -9.47 1.02 -12.63
N LYS A 146 -9.90 1.34 -13.86
CA LYS A 146 -10.17 0.31 -14.88
C LYS A 146 -8.89 -0.06 -15.62
N MET A 147 -8.84 -1.29 -16.12
CA MET A 147 -7.72 -1.75 -16.97
C MET A 147 -7.56 -0.91 -18.24
N SER A 148 -8.67 -0.35 -18.77
CA SER A 148 -8.64 0.62 -19.87
C SER A 148 -7.85 1.87 -19.51
N ASP A 149 -8.04 2.36 -18.29
CA ASP A 149 -7.49 3.63 -17.82
C ASP A 149 -5.98 3.47 -17.57
N MET A 150 -5.57 2.32 -17.02
CA MET A 150 -4.17 1.95 -16.90
C MET A 150 -3.47 1.88 -18.27
N LYS A 151 -4.09 1.24 -19.27
CA LYS A 151 -3.54 1.20 -20.63
C LYS A 151 -3.44 2.58 -21.26
N ALA A 152 -4.49 3.40 -21.11
CA ALA A 152 -4.53 4.76 -21.62
C ALA A 152 -3.41 5.63 -21.00
N PHE A 153 -3.21 5.51 -19.68
CA PHE A 153 -2.14 6.20 -18.97
C PHE A 153 -0.75 5.87 -19.52
N PHE A 154 -0.42 4.59 -19.71
CA PHE A 154 0.88 4.20 -20.26
C PHE A 154 1.05 4.64 -21.72
N SER A 155 -0.01 4.59 -22.54
CA SER A 155 0.06 5.08 -23.91
C SER A 155 0.24 6.60 -23.99
N ASP A 156 -0.48 7.37 -23.18
CA ASP A 156 -0.42 8.83 -23.15
C ASP A 156 0.95 9.29 -22.65
N ARG A 157 1.46 8.67 -21.58
CA ARG A 157 2.80 8.92 -21.06
C ARG A 157 3.88 8.65 -22.12
N LEU A 158 3.79 7.54 -22.85
CA LEU A 158 4.75 7.22 -23.92
C LEU A 158 4.67 8.24 -25.06
N GLU A 159 3.46 8.69 -25.42
CA GLU A 159 3.28 9.71 -26.45
C GLU A 159 3.88 11.06 -26.02
N GLN A 160 3.65 11.47 -24.78
CA GLN A 160 4.20 12.70 -24.21
C GLN A 160 5.73 12.68 -24.21
N ILE A 161 6.34 11.59 -23.71
CA ILE A 161 7.81 11.43 -23.73
C ILE A 161 8.35 11.48 -25.16
N ARG A 162 7.70 10.78 -26.10
CA ARG A 162 8.09 10.81 -27.52
C ARG A 162 8.02 12.22 -28.10
N ARG A 163 6.95 12.97 -27.80
CA ARG A 163 6.77 14.35 -28.27
C ARG A 163 7.86 15.27 -27.73
N MET A 164 8.19 15.16 -26.44
CA MET A 164 9.27 15.93 -25.82
C MET A 164 10.63 15.60 -26.45
N MET A 165 10.95 14.33 -26.67
CA MET A 165 12.22 13.92 -27.31
C MET A 165 12.35 14.44 -28.75
N LEU A 166 11.25 14.46 -29.50
CA LEU A 166 11.21 15.00 -30.85
C LEU A 166 11.38 16.53 -30.87
N ALA A 167 10.67 17.24 -29.98
CA ALA A 167 10.77 18.69 -29.86
C ALA A 167 12.18 19.13 -29.44
N GLY A 168 12.78 18.42 -28.48
CA GLY A 168 14.13 18.70 -27.98
C GLY A 168 15.27 18.23 -28.90
N ARG A 169 14.98 17.61 -30.06
CA ARG A 169 15.97 16.97 -30.95
C ARG A 169 16.98 16.10 -30.19
N ALA A 170 16.53 15.40 -29.16
CA ALA A 170 17.38 14.57 -28.30
C ALA A 170 17.82 13.25 -28.98
N LEU A 171 17.21 12.92 -30.11
CA LEU A 171 17.41 11.64 -30.80
C LEU A 171 18.11 11.86 -32.14
N PRO A 172 19.06 10.97 -32.50
CA PRO A 172 19.82 11.10 -33.75
C PRO A 172 18.94 10.91 -35.00
N ARG A 173 17.86 10.12 -34.88
CA ARG A 173 16.90 9.84 -35.96
C ARG A 173 15.47 9.84 -35.43
N ARG A 174 14.51 9.99 -36.34
CA ARG A 174 13.09 9.90 -36.00
C ARG A 174 12.75 8.48 -35.53
N PRO A 175 12.10 8.31 -34.36
CA PRO A 175 11.69 7.00 -33.90
C PRO A 175 10.68 6.34 -34.83
N ILE A 176 10.86 5.04 -35.07
CA ILE A 176 9.91 4.20 -35.80
C ILE A 176 9.14 3.28 -34.86
N SER A 177 8.03 2.71 -35.33
CA SER A 177 7.26 1.74 -34.54
C SER A 177 7.98 0.39 -34.45
N ILE A 178 7.77 -0.34 -33.35
CA ILE A 178 8.35 -1.69 -33.16
C ILE A 178 7.88 -2.63 -34.28
N VAL A 179 6.62 -2.53 -34.70
CA VAL A 179 6.06 -3.36 -35.79
C VAL A 179 6.78 -3.11 -37.11
N GLU A 180 7.06 -1.85 -37.43
CA GLU A 180 7.77 -1.48 -38.65
C GLU A 180 9.23 -1.92 -38.61
N ALA A 181 9.92 -1.70 -37.48
CA ALA A 181 11.27 -2.18 -37.26
C ALA A 181 11.36 -3.70 -37.40
N TRP A 182 10.38 -4.44 -36.87
CA TRP A 182 10.32 -5.89 -36.96
C TRP A 182 10.09 -6.39 -38.39
N ARG A 183 9.16 -5.76 -39.12
CA ARG A 183 8.89 -6.08 -40.53
C ARG A 183 10.12 -5.86 -41.41
N ASN A 184 10.85 -4.78 -41.16
CA ASN A 184 12.04 -4.39 -41.93
C ASN A 184 13.35 -4.88 -41.31
N ARG A 185 13.33 -5.83 -40.36
CA ARG A 185 14.51 -6.24 -39.59
C ARG A 185 15.73 -6.63 -40.44
N GLN A 186 15.50 -7.24 -41.61
CA GLN A 186 16.58 -7.63 -42.52
C GLN A 186 17.32 -6.42 -43.13
N ARG A 187 16.63 -5.30 -43.31
CA ARG A 187 17.21 -4.04 -43.82
C ARG A 187 18.06 -3.36 -42.75
N HIS A 188 17.67 -3.49 -41.48
CA HIS A 188 18.31 -2.86 -40.33
C HIS A 188 19.49 -3.68 -39.75
N THR A 189 19.93 -4.73 -40.44
CA THR A 189 21.07 -5.56 -40.02
C THR A 189 22.42 -4.87 -40.22
N SER A 190 22.53 -3.91 -41.14
CA SER A 190 23.78 -3.21 -41.42
C SER A 190 23.90 -1.89 -40.68
N ARG A 191 25.14 -1.45 -40.45
CA ARG A 191 25.46 -0.20 -39.73
C ARG A 191 24.94 1.06 -40.41
N GLU A 192 24.70 1.00 -41.72
CA GLU A 192 24.14 2.11 -42.50
C GLU A 192 22.63 2.31 -42.25
N TYR A 193 21.92 1.28 -41.78
CA TYR A 193 20.47 1.30 -41.59
C TYR A 193 20.07 1.19 -40.11
N GLU A 194 20.73 1.98 -39.26
CA GLU A 194 20.40 2.13 -37.84
C GLU A 194 18.99 2.72 -37.62
N VAL A 195 18.30 2.19 -36.60
CA VAL A 195 16.95 2.61 -36.20
C VAL A 195 16.94 3.14 -34.77
N THR A 196 16.04 4.08 -34.50
CA THR A 196 15.78 4.58 -33.16
C THR A 196 14.39 4.11 -32.72
N LEU A 197 14.32 3.56 -31.51
CA LEU A 197 13.08 3.10 -30.89
C LEU A 197 12.89 3.86 -29.58
N VAL A 198 11.65 4.23 -29.28
CA VAL A 198 11.27 4.86 -28.02
C VAL A 198 10.14 4.04 -27.42
N GLY A 199 10.37 3.52 -26.23
CA GLY A 199 9.45 2.67 -25.48
C GLY A 199 9.59 2.89 -23.98
N LEU A 200 8.65 2.35 -23.23
CA LEU A 200 8.75 2.25 -21.78
C LEU A 200 9.55 1.00 -21.43
N VAL A 201 10.42 1.10 -20.42
CA VAL A 201 11.16 -0.05 -19.88
C VAL A 201 10.19 -0.85 -18.99
N SER A 202 10.18 -2.18 -19.15
CA SER A 202 9.40 -3.11 -18.34
C SER A 202 10.11 -3.47 -17.04
#